data_AF-A0A523LN69-F1
#
_entry.id   AF-A0A523LN69-F1
#
_cell.length_a   1.000
_cell.length_b   1.000
_cell.length_c   1.000
_cell.angle_alpha   90.00
_cell.angle_beta   90.00
_cell.angle_gamma   90.00
#
_symmetry.space_group_name_H-M   'P 1'
#
loop_
_entity.id
_entity.type
_entity.pdbx_description
1 polymer ?
#
loop_
_entity_poly.entity_id
_entity_poly.type
_entity_poly.pdbx_seq_one_letter_code
_entity_poly.pdbx_strand_id
1 'polypeptide(L)'
;MTTNRARHRPARHRMMNISRTTTLLILLFAVTVSAQELNAGTTWSELSREQQAILAPYHDGWDSLPADKQARLADGAASWVAMAPDERQTLTRRFTEWQELPGLQRAEIRKRFHEFQGLPVDEQMRVRRRYELFKTLSPAKRRELRQRWEHLTPNERHRVRERLNRATADRHKKEGMRYWGALAEAQKLQLRGLWAELSPEERGAMNNKAAAMSIMEREQFLNELLYLRPTERRAFLLQGEPPPPPLD
;
A
#
# COMPACT_ATOMS: atom_id res chain seq x y z
N MET A 1 -44.82 -48.30 24.43
CA MET A 1 -44.72 -46.84 24.68
C MET A 1 -43.32 -46.57 25.23
N THR A 2 -42.43 -45.71 24.76
CA THR A 2 -42.43 -44.60 23.78
C THR A 2 -40.96 -44.19 23.57
N THR A 3 -40.57 -44.00 22.29
CA THR A 3 -39.53 -43.09 21.72
C THR A 3 -38.08 -43.13 22.25
N ASN A 4 -37.07 -43.58 21.49
CA ASN A 4 -36.42 -42.95 20.33
C ASN A 4 -35.82 -41.55 20.60
N ARG A 5 -34.49 -41.47 20.76
CA ARG A 5 -33.68 -40.37 20.19
C ARG A 5 -32.21 -40.78 20.05
N ALA A 6 -31.88 -41.32 18.88
CA ALA A 6 -30.51 -41.42 18.41
C ALA A 6 -29.86 -40.01 18.42
N ARG A 7 -28.81 -39.83 19.23
CA ARG A 7 -27.97 -38.63 19.16
C ARG A 7 -27.04 -38.79 17.97
N HIS A 8 -27.43 -38.25 16.82
CA HIS A 8 -26.52 -37.97 15.74
C HIS A 8 -25.36 -37.12 16.27
N ARG A 9 -24.14 -37.67 16.21
CA ARG A 9 -22.90 -36.89 16.30
C ARG A 9 -22.69 -36.23 14.94
N PRO A 10 -22.77 -34.89 14.79
CA PRO A 10 -22.29 -34.27 13.57
C PRO A 10 -20.76 -34.33 13.52
N ALA A 11 -20.27 -34.57 12.32
CA ALA A 11 -18.87 -34.77 11.99
C ALA A 11 -17.96 -33.66 12.52
N ARG A 12 -16.76 -34.06 12.97
CA ARG A 12 -15.63 -33.16 13.19
C ARG A 12 -15.36 -32.40 11.88
N HIS A 13 -15.81 -31.16 11.81
CA HIS A 13 -15.43 -30.28 10.71
C HIS A 13 -13.91 -30.09 10.74
N ARG A 14 -13.26 -30.53 9.66
CA ARG A 14 -11.85 -30.26 9.35
C ARG A 14 -11.59 -28.77 9.58
N MET A 15 -10.65 -28.46 10.47
CA MET A 15 -10.01 -27.15 10.54
C MET A 15 -9.42 -26.86 9.16
N MET A 16 -10.12 -26.04 8.38
CA MET A 16 -9.55 -25.46 7.18
C MET A 16 -8.72 -24.28 7.67
N ASN A 17 -7.41 -24.49 7.73
CA ASN A 17 -6.42 -23.45 7.92
C ASN A 17 -6.57 -22.42 6.80
N ILE A 18 -7.36 -21.37 7.03
CA ILE A 18 -7.38 -20.19 6.16
C ILE A 18 -6.18 -19.33 6.57
N SER A 19 -5.01 -19.89 6.32
CA SER A 19 -3.72 -19.20 6.41
C SER A 19 -3.43 -18.62 5.03
N ARG A 20 -3.10 -17.32 5.00
CA ARG A 20 -2.52 -16.59 3.87
C ARG A 20 -3.43 -16.51 2.63
N THR A 21 -4.11 -15.39 2.42
CA THR A 21 -4.45 -14.80 1.10
C THR A 21 -5.59 -13.78 1.23
N THR A 22 -5.25 -12.54 1.56
CA THR A 22 -6.11 -11.40 1.14
C THR A 22 -5.26 -10.16 0.91
N THR A 23 -4.14 -10.33 0.21
CA THR A 23 -3.80 -9.42 -0.89
C THR A 23 -4.80 -9.70 -2.02
N LEU A 24 -4.86 -8.89 -3.07
CA LEU A 24 -5.76 -9.01 -4.22
C LEU A 24 -7.10 -8.27 -4.06
N LEU A 25 -6.96 -6.96 -3.89
CA LEU A 25 -7.48 -5.95 -4.83
C LEU A 25 -6.45 -4.81 -5.01
N ILE A 26 -5.16 -5.14 -4.79
CA ILE A 26 -4.03 -4.20 -4.85
C ILE A 26 -2.78 -4.83 -5.51
N LEU A 27 -3.01 -5.71 -6.48
CA LEU A 27 -1.97 -6.14 -7.42
C LEU A 27 -2.42 -5.72 -8.83
N LEU A 28 -2.61 -4.41 -8.96
CA LEU A 28 -2.49 -3.69 -10.21
C LEU A 28 -1.79 -2.39 -9.84
N PHE A 29 -0.52 -2.27 -10.24
CA PHE A 29 0.37 -1.12 -10.07
C PHE A 29 1.01 -0.90 -8.70
N ALA A 30 2.12 -1.60 -8.49
CA ALA A 30 3.29 -1.05 -7.80
C ALA A 30 4.55 -1.70 -8.36
N VAL A 31 4.97 -1.26 -9.55
CA VAL A 31 6.36 -1.37 -9.98
C VAL A 31 6.78 0.02 -10.43
N THR A 32 7.70 0.62 -9.70
CA THR A 32 8.43 1.81 -10.12
C THR A 32 9.37 1.41 -11.26
N VAL A 33 9.00 1.74 -12.49
CA VAL A 33 9.90 1.68 -13.65
C VAL A 33 10.64 3.01 -13.73
N SER A 34 11.96 2.94 -13.87
CA SER A 34 12.85 4.08 -14.02
C SER A 34 12.39 5.00 -15.15
N ALA A 35 12.37 6.30 -14.87
CA ALA A 35 12.00 7.35 -15.81
C ALA A 35 13.12 7.56 -16.84
N GLN A 36 13.13 6.75 -17.92
CA GLN A 36 13.88 7.04 -19.14
C GLN A 36 13.33 6.21 -20.31
N GLU A 37 12.13 6.56 -20.77
CA GLU A 37 11.74 6.58 -22.18
C GLU A 37 10.44 7.38 -22.30
N LEU A 38 10.52 8.51 -22.99
CA LEU A 38 9.45 9.48 -23.09
C LEU A 38 8.40 8.99 -24.09
N ASN A 39 7.19 8.72 -23.59
CA ASN A 39 5.92 8.87 -24.34
C ASN A 39 5.69 8.01 -25.60
N ALA A 40 6.40 6.90 -25.77
CA ALA A 40 5.93 5.83 -26.66
C ALA A 40 5.15 4.84 -25.80
N GLY A 41 3.81 4.82 -25.93
CA GLY A 41 3.00 3.79 -25.29
C GLY A 41 3.38 2.39 -25.82
N THR A 42 3.20 1.36 -25.00
CA THR A 42 3.55 -0.03 -25.37
C THR A 42 2.81 -0.43 -26.64
N THR A 43 3.54 -0.82 -27.70
CA THR A 43 2.90 -1.24 -28.96
C THR A 43 2.30 -2.63 -28.80
N TRP A 44 1.22 -2.95 -29.55
CA TRP A 44 0.59 -4.27 -29.45
C TRP A 44 1.57 -5.43 -29.75
N SER A 45 2.53 -5.19 -30.65
CA SER A 45 3.59 -6.14 -31.02
C SER A 45 4.62 -6.41 -29.92
N GLU A 46 4.77 -5.53 -28.93
CA GLU A 46 5.68 -5.73 -27.79
C GLU A 46 5.10 -6.68 -26.74
N LEU A 47 3.79 -6.93 -26.76
CA LEU A 47 3.12 -7.85 -25.86
C LEU A 47 3.48 -9.31 -26.18
N SER A 48 3.72 -10.13 -25.17
CA SER A 48 3.89 -11.58 -25.36
C SER A 48 2.62 -12.22 -25.92
N ARG A 49 2.73 -13.40 -26.55
CA ARG A 49 1.54 -14.11 -27.09
C ARG A 49 0.49 -14.38 -26.01
N GLU A 50 0.91 -14.70 -24.80
CA GLU A 50 0.03 -14.91 -23.65
C GLU A 50 -0.65 -13.60 -23.21
N GLN A 51 0.09 -12.48 -23.21
CA GLN A 51 -0.46 -11.16 -22.92
C GLN A 51 -1.47 -10.72 -23.99
N GLN A 52 -1.14 -10.90 -25.27
CA GLN A 52 -2.06 -10.63 -26.39
C GLN A 52 -3.34 -11.46 -26.30
N ALA A 53 -3.25 -12.73 -25.89
CA ALA A 53 -4.44 -13.57 -25.70
C ALA A 53 -5.35 -13.04 -24.58
N ILE A 54 -4.77 -12.55 -23.48
CA ILE A 54 -5.52 -11.96 -22.36
C ILE A 54 -6.14 -10.62 -22.76
N LEU A 55 -5.40 -9.81 -23.53
CA LEU A 55 -5.80 -8.47 -23.94
C LEU A 55 -6.54 -8.44 -25.27
N ALA A 56 -6.86 -9.60 -25.87
CA ALA A 56 -7.52 -9.72 -27.18
C ALA A 56 -8.74 -8.79 -27.35
N PRO A 57 -9.61 -8.56 -26.34
CA PRO A 57 -10.73 -7.62 -26.47
C PRO A 57 -10.32 -6.15 -26.73
N TYR A 58 -9.06 -5.79 -26.51
CA TYR A 58 -8.52 -4.45 -26.72
C TYR A 58 -7.74 -4.30 -28.03
N HIS A 59 -7.56 -5.38 -28.80
CA HIS A 59 -6.73 -5.41 -30.02
C HIS A 59 -7.04 -4.25 -30.97
N ASP A 60 -8.29 -4.16 -31.45
CA ASP A 60 -8.69 -3.22 -32.51
C ASP A 60 -8.60 -1.74 -32.08
N GLY A 61 -8.60 -1.48 -30.77
CA GLY A 61 -8.55 -0.13 -30.21
C GLY A 61 -7.25 0.18 -29.49
N TRP A 62 -6.26 -0.71 -29.50
CA TRP A 62 -5.10 -0.62 -28.62
C TRP A 62 -4.34 0.68 -28.83
N ASP A 63 -4.04 1.03 -30.08
CA ASP A 63 -3.27 2.23 -30.43
C ASP A 63 -4.02 3.54 -30.16
N SER A 64 -5.34 3.47 -29.93
CA SER A 64 -6.15 4.63 -29.54
C SER A 64 -6.21 4.85 -28.02
N LEU A 65 -5.71 3.91 -27.23
CA LEU A 65 -5.68 4.03 -25.77
C LEU A 65 -4.59 5.02 -25.34
N PRO A 66 -4.83 5.84 -24.31
CA PRO A 66 -3.78 6.63 -23.67
C PRO A 66 -2.60 5.75 -23.22
N ALA A 67 -1.37 6.26 -23.35
CA ALA A 67 -0.15 5.50 -23.04
C ALA A 67 -0.13 4.96 -21.60
N ASP A 68 -0.65 5.72 -20.63
CA ASP A 68 -0.79 5.26 -19.23
C ASP A 68 -1.73 4.06 -19.12
N LYS A 69 -2.80 4.03 -19.93
CA LYS A 69 -3.76 2.93 -19.96
C LYS A 69 -3.19 1.70 -20.65
N GLN A 70 -2.43 1.87 -21.73
CA GLN A 70 -1.73 0.77 -22.41
C GLN A 70 -0.73 0.10 -21.46
N ALA A 71 0.14 0.89 -20.82
CA ALA A 71 1.09 0.40 -19.83
C ALA A 71 0.37 -0.34 -18.70
N ARG A 72 -0.76 0.20 -18.23
CA ARG A 72 -1.54 -0.44 -17.16
C ARG A 72 -2.14 -1.78 -17.51
N LEU A 73 -2.59 -1.94 -18.75
CA LEU A 73 -3.13 -3.19 -19.26
C LEU A 73 -2.01 -4.21 -19.49
N ALA A 74 -0.89 -3.78 -20.07
CA ALA A 74 0.29 -4.61 -20.31
C ALA A 74 0.85 -5.21 -19.01
N ASP A 75 1.10 -4.38 -18.00
CA ASP A 75 1.60 -4.80 -16.69
C ASP A 75 0.61 -5.73 -15.96
N GLY A 76 -0.69 -5.47 -16.11
CA GLY A 76 -1.74 -6.33 -15.58
C GLY A 76 -1.72 -7.72 -16.21
N ALA A 77 -1.57 -7.78 -17.54
CA ALA A 77 -1.45 -9.04 -18.27
C ALA A 77 -0.15 -9.79 -17.92
N ALA A 78 0.99 -9.08 -17.82
CA ALA A 78 2.25 -9.65 -17.37
C ALA A 78 2.13 -10.28 -15.97
N SER A 79 1.53 -9.55 -15.04
CA SER A 79 1.28 -10.03 -13.67
C SER A 79 0.38 -11.28 -13.67
N TRP A 80 -0.67 -11.29 -14.49
CA TRP A 80 -1.55 -12.45 -14.62
C TRP A 80 -0.82 -13.68 -15.16
N VAL A 81 0.02 -13.51 -16.19
CA VAL A 81 0.84 -14.58 -16.77
C VAL A 81 1.88 -15.09 -15.75
N ALA A 82 2.40 -14.25 -14.87
CA ALA A 82 3.34 -14.67 -13.83
C ALA A 82 2.67 -15.37 -12.62
N MET A 83 1.36 -15.22 -12.41
CA MET A 83 0.65 -15.79 -11.26
C MET A 83 0.53 -17.32 -11.32
N ALA A 84 0.60 -17.95 -10.15
CA ALA A 84 0.35 -19.38 -10.01
C ALA A 84 -1.13 -19.72 -10.32
N PRO A 85 -1.45 -20.95 -10.79
CA PRO A 85 -2.81 -21.34 -11.14
C PRO A 85 -3.84 -21.12 -10.02
N ASP A 86 -3.49 -21.43 -8.77
CA ASP A 86 -4.38 -21.24 -7.61
C ASP A 86 -4.68 -19.77 -7.31
N GLU A 87 -3.70 -18.89 -7.55
CA GLU A 87 -3.87 -17.44 -7.40
C GLU A 87 -4.78 -16.89 -8.49
N ARG A 88 -4.58 -17.33 -9.75
CA ARG A 88 -5.47 -17.00 -10.86
C ARG A 88 -6.90 -17.45 -10.58
N GLN A 89 -7.10 -18.67 -10.10
CA GLN A 89 -8.44 -19.17 -9.76
C GLN A 89 -9.10 -18.31 -8.67
N THR A 90 -8.34 -17.93 -7.64
CA THR A 90 -8.83 -17.07 -6.56
C THR A 90 -9.22 -15.69 -7.09
N LEU A 91 -8.42 -15.12 -7.98
CA LEU A 91 -8.72 -13.84 -8.63
C LEU A 91 -9.94 -13.90 -9.54
N THR A 92 -10.03 -14.92 -10.40
CA THR A 92 -11.19 -15.11 -11.28
C THR A 92 -12.47 -15.16 -10.45
N ARG A 93 -12.49 -15.94 -9.37
CA ARG A 93 -13.66 -16.01 -8.47
C ARG A 93 -14.02 -14.65 -7.90
N ARG A 94 -13.04 -13.90 -7.37
CA ARG A 94 -13.27 -12.55 -6.82
C ARG A 94 -13.76 -11.57 -7.88
N PHE A 95 -13.27 -11.69 -9.11
CA PHE A 95 -13.69 -10.86 -10.21
C PHE A 95 -15.14 -11.16 -10.62
N THR A 96 -15.53 -12.43 -10.66
CA THR A 96 -16.93 -12.83 -10.88
C THR A 96 -17.84 -12.30 -9.77
N GLU A 97 -17.48 -12.50 -8.51
CA GLU A 97 -18.21 -11.94 -7.35
C GLU A 97 -18.35 -10.41 -7.46
N TRP A 98 -17.30 -9.72 -7.91
CA TRP A 98 -17.32 -8.29 -8.15
C TRP A 98 -18.27 -7.89 -9.29
N GLN A 99 -18.29 -8.64 -10.39
CA GLN A 99 -19.18 -8.36 -11.52
C GLN A 99 -20.66 -8.54 -11.17
N GLU A 100 -20.97 -9.47 -10.28
CA GLU A 100 -22.32 -9.74 -9.76
C GLU A 100 -22.84 -8.66 -8.80
N LEU A 101 -21.96 -7.78 -8.29
CA LEU A 101 -22.39 -6.70 -7.39
C LEU A 101 -23.32 -5.69 -8.09
N PRO A 102 -24.36 -5.20 -7.39
CA PRO A 102 -25.22 -4.13 -7.89
C PRO A 102 -24.42 -2.88 -8.30
N GLY A 103 -24.86 -2.17 -9.34
CA GLY A 103 -24.16 -1.01 -9.89
C GLY A 103 -23.79 0.06 -8.85
N LEU A 104 -24.71 0.34 -7.91
CA LEU A 104 -24.47 1.28 -6.81
C LEU A 104 -23.37 0.81 -5.85
N GLN A 105 -23.32 -0.48 -5.52
CA GLN A 105 -22.27 -1.03 -4.65
C GLN A 105 -20.91 -0.99 -5.34
N ARG A 106 -20.87 -1.33 -6.63
CA ARG A 106 -19.63 -1.22 -7.43
C ARG A 106 -19.14 0.22 -7.51
N ALA A 107 -20.04 1.19 -7.70
CA ALA A 107 -19.69 2.61 -7.73
C ALA A 107 -19.10 3.08 -6.40
N GLU A 108 -19.70 2.71 -5.27
CA GLU A 108 -19.18 3.06 -3.94
C GLU A 108 -17.80 2.44 -3.67
N ILE A 109 -17.59 1.18 -4.05
CA ILE A 109 -16.28 0.54 -3.87
C ILE A 109 -15.22 1.20 -4.78
N ARG A 110 -15.56 1.52 -6.03
CA ARG A 110 -14.65 2.28 -6.93
C ARG A 110 -14.30 3.65 -6.34
N LYS A 111 -15.28 4.37 -5.79
CA LYS A 111 -15.07 5.67 -5.13
C LYS A 111 -14.07 5.54 -3.98
N ARG A 112 -14.30 4.61 -3.05
CA ARG A 112 -13.41 4.37 -1.90
C ARG A 112 -12.01 3.94 -2.33
N PHE A 113 -11.90 3.15 -3.40
CA PHE A 113 -10.62 2.76 -3.95
C PHE A 113 -9.87 3.97 -4.52
N HIS A 114 -10.55 4.84 -5.26
CA HIS A 114 -9.94 6.08 -5.76
C HIS A 114 -9.52 7.01 -4.61
N GLU A 115 -10.35 7.18 -3.59
CA GLU A 115 -10.00 7.91 -2.36
C GLU A 115 -8.75 7.31 -1.70
N PHE A 116 -8.64 5.98 -1.64
CA PHE A 116 -7.47 5.28 -1.11
C PHE A 116 -6.22 5.50 -1.96
N GLN A 117 -6.32 5.46 -3.30
CA GLN A 117 -5.19 5.73 -4.20
C GLN A 117 -4.69 7.17 -4.11
N GLY A 118 -5.58 8.12 -3.81
CA GLY A 118 -5.21 9.52 -3.57
C GLY A 118 -4.54 9.76 -2.20
N LEU A 119 -4.49 8.76 -1.32
CA LEU A 119 -3.78 8.89 -0.05
C LEU A 119 -2.26 8.87 -0.28
N PRO A 120 -1.47 9.62 0.51
CA PRO A 120 -0.02 9.44 0.60
C PRO A 120 0.37 7.98 0.84
N VAL A 121 1.55 7.56 0.38
CA VAL A 121 1.97 6.14 0.43
C VAL A 121 2.00 5.60 1.86
N ASP A 122 2.42 6.38 2.85
CA ASP A 122 2.41 6.02 4.26
C ASP A 122 0.99 5.81 4.80
N GLU A 123 0.06 6.67 4.40
CA GLU A 123 -1.37 6.57 4.70
C GLU A 123 -1.96 5.28 4.10
N GLN A 124 -1.61 4.98 2.85
CA GLN A 124 -1.99 3.71 2.20
C GLN A 124 -1.45 2.51 2.97
N MET A 125 -0.16 2.51 3.29
CA MET A 125 0.50 1.43 4.03
C MET A 125 -0.09 1.26 5.43
N ARG A 126 -0.46 2.35 6.10
CA ARG A 126 -1.13 2.32 7.39
C ARG A 126 -2.51 1.67 7.30
N VAL A 127 -3.30 2.03 6.30
CA VAL A 127 -4.61 1.43 6.06
C VAL A 127 -4.46 -0.08 5.77
N ARG A 128 -3.50 -0.48 4.93
CA ARG A 128 -3.18 -1.89 4.65
C ARG A 128 -2.80 -2.65 5.92
N ARG A 129 -1.89 -2.11 6.74
CA ARG A 129 -1.46 -2.76 8.00
C ARG A 129 -2.62 -2.94 8.98
N ARG A 130 -3.47 -1.92 9.13
CA ARG A 130 -4.68 -2.00 9.97
C ARG A 130 -5.64 -3.07 9.46
N TYR A 131 -5.80 -3.19 8.15
CA TYR A 131 -6.63 -4.22 7.53
C TYR A 131 -6.07 -5.63 7.75
N GLU A 132 -4.74 -5.81 7.62
CA GLU A 132 -4.11 -7.10 7.92
C GLU A 132 -4.29 -7.50 9.39
N LEU A 133 -4.12 -6.56 10.33
CA LEU A 133 -4.42 -6.80 11.75
C LEU A 133 -5.90 -7.12 11.96
N PHE A 134 -6.81 -6.45 11.26
CA PHE A 134 -8.23 -6.76 11.36
C PHE A 134 -8.54 -8.19 10.90
N LYS A 135 -7.84 -8.70 9.88
CA LYS A 135 -8.02 -10.06 9.36
C LYS A 135 -7.54 -11.14 10.33
N THR A 136 -6.53 -10.87 11.16
CA THR A 136 -6.06 -11.82 12.18
C THR A 136 -7.02 -11.94 13.36
N LEU A 137 -7.98 -11.02 13.50
CA LEU A 137 -9.00 -11.09 14.55
C LEU A 137 -9.95 -12.28 14.37
N SER A 138 -10.38 -12.85 15.49
CA SER A 138 -11.37 -13.92 15.51
C SER A 138 -12.66 -13.50 14.78
N PRO A 139 -13.40 -14.43 14.15
CA PRO A 139 -14.65 -14.11 13.48
C PRO A 139 -15.65 -13.36 14.36
N ALA A 140 -15.73 -13.73 15.65
CA ALA A 140 -16.58 -13.04 16.63
C ALA A 140 -16.14 -11.59 16.82
N LYS A 141 -14.84 -11.33 16.99
CA LYS A 141 -14.34 -9.98 17.18
C LYS A 141 -14.52 -9.11 15.94
N ARG A 142 -14.33 -9.67 14.75
CA ARG A 142 -14.59 -8.97 13.48
C ARG A 142 -16.05 -8.58 13.33
N ARG A 143 -17.00 -9.46 13.69
CA ARG A 143 -18.44 -9.16 13.67
C ARG A 143 -18.78 -8.05 14.65
N GLU A 144 -18.29 -8.13 15.88
CA GLU A 144 -18.49 -7.11 16.90
C GLU A 144 -18.01 -5.73 16.42
N LEU A 145 -16.80 -5.65 15.83
CA LEU A 145 -16.25 -4.40 15.31
C LEU A 145 -17.07 -3.84 14.13
N ARG A 146 -17.54 -4.70 13.21
CA ARG A 146 -18.41 -4.28 12.11
C ARG A 146 -19.74 -3.75 12.60
N GLN A 147 -20.39 -4.48 13.51
CA GLN A 147 -21.66 -4.05 14.10
C GLN A 147 -21.48 -2.69 14.79
N ARG A 148 -20.46 -2.54 15.65
CA ARG A 148 -20.16 -1.24 16.28
C ARG A 148 -20.03 -0.13 15.25
N TRP A 149 -19.27 -0.37 14.17
CA TRP A 149 -19.07 0.63 13.11
C TRP A 149 -20.35 0.98 12.34
N GLU A 150 -21.19 0.00 12.04
CA GLU A 150 -22.48 0.16 11.36
C GLU A 150 -23.43 1.04 12.17
N HIS A 151 -23.43 0.91 13.51
CA HIS A 151 -24.27 1.70 14.41
C HIS A 151 -23.78 3.14 14.64
N LEU A 152 -22.55 3.48 14.23
CA LEU A 152 -22.05 4.86 14.33
C LEU A 152 -22.65 5.75 13.24
N THR A 153 -23.09 6.94 13.63
CA THR A 153 -23.45 8.03 12.72
C THR A 153 -22.22 8.54 11.94
N PRO A 154 -22.41 9.25 10.81
CA PRO A 154 -21.29 9.83 10.06
C PRO A 154 -20.35 10.69 10.91
N ASN A 155 -20.91 11.51 11.80
CA ASN A 155 -20.13 12.39 12.70
C ASN A 155 -19.33 11.58 13.74
N GLU A 156 -19.91 10.51 14.29
CA GLU A 156 -19.19 9.63 15.22
C GLU A 156 -18.07 8.86 14.52
N ARG A 157 -18.31 8.37 13.30
CA ARG A 157 -17.27 7.74 12.48
C ARG A 157 -16.11 8.70 12.21
N HIS A 158 -16.42 9.97 11.90
CA HIS A 158 -15.41 11.02 11.74
C HIS A 158 -14.60 11.20 13.03
N ARG A 159 -15.27 11.32 14.19
CA ARG A 159 -14.58 11.45 15.49
C ARG A 159 -13.70 10.25 15.83
N VAL A 160 -14.14 9.02 15.53
CA VAL A 160 -13.33 7.82 15.72
C VAL A 160 -12.09 7.86 14.83
N ARG A 161 -12.23 8.25 13.56
CA ARG A 161 -11.11 8.41 12.64
C ARG A 161 -10.10 9.45 13.15
N GLU A 162 -10.58 10.62 13.55
CA GLU A 162 -9.76 11.70 14.12
C GLU A 162 -9.00 11.25 15.38
N ARG A 163 -9.67 10.51 16.28
CA ARG A 163 -9.02 9.98 17.48
C ARG A 163 -7.93 8.96 17.12
N LEU A 164 -8.19 8.06 16.18
CA LEU A 164 -7.21 7.07 15.73
C LEU A 164 -6.01 7.72 15.04
N ASN A 165 -6.24 8.77 14.25
CA ASN A 165 -5.19 9.54 13.59
C ASN A 165 -4.33 10.28 14.62
N ARG A 166 -4.95 10.99 15.56
CA ARG A 166 -4.23 11.65 16.68
C ARG A 166 -3.43 10.68 17.53
N ALA A 167 -4.03 9.56 17.94
CA ALA A 167 -3.31 8.54 18.72
C ALA A 167 -2.09 7.96 17.98
N THR A 168 -2.17 7.88 16.64
CA THR A 168 -1.03 7.45 15.81
C THR A 168 0.04 8.54 15.75
N ALA A 169 -0.36 9.80 15.52
CA ALA A 169 0.55 10.95 15.50
C ALA A 169 1.28 11.13 16.85
N ASP A 170 0.55 11.01 17.97
CA ASP A 170 1.10 11.10 19.32
C ASP A 170 2.13 9.98 19.60
N ARG A 171 1.87 8.77 19.10
CA ARG A 171 2.83 7.66 19.19
C ARG A 171 4.10 8.01 18.43
N HIS A 172 4.00 8.43 17.17
CA HIS A 172 5.17 8.84 16.37
C HIS A 172 5.94 9.99 17.03
N LYS A 173 5.24 10.97 17.60
CA LYS A 173 5.85 12.09 18.33
C LYS A 173 6.62 11.61 19.57
N LYS A 174 6.01 10.74 20.40
CA LYS A 174 6.66 10.18 21.60
C LYS A 174 7.87 9.32 21.25
N GLU A 175 7.74 8.46 20.26
CA GLU A 175 8.82 7.60 19.83
C GLU A 175 9.97 8.42 19.19
N GLY A 176 9.64 9.47 18.43
CA GLY A 176 10.62 10.44 17.94
C GLY A 176 11.34 11.17 19.09
N MET A 177 10.62 11.64 20.11
CA MET A 177 11.25 12.23 21.31
C MET A 177 12.17 11.25 22.02
N ARG A 178 11.78 9.97 22.11
CA ARG A 178 12.62 8.91 22.69
C ARG A 178 13.91 8.70 21.88
N TYR A 179 13.81 8.68 20.55
CA TYR A 179 14.96 8.62 19.66
C TYR A 179 15.90 9.81 19.86
N TRP A 180 15.39 11.04 19.75
CA TRP A 180 16.17 12.26 19.97
C TRP A 180 16.81 12.34 21.36
N GLY A 181 16.13 11.83 22.39
CA GLY A 181 16.66 11.75 23.75
C GLY A 181 17.78 10.72 23.92
N ALA A 182 17.77 9.65 23.12
CA ALA A 182 18.74 8.56 23.19
C ALA A 182 20.04 8.81 22.38
N LEU A 183 20.04 9.79 21.47
CA LEU A 183 21.23 10.14 20.69
C LEU A 183 22.36 10.66 21.58
N ALA A 184 23.60 10.29 21.25
CA ALA A 184 24.80 10.84 21.87
C ALA A 184 24.93 12.33 21.53
N GLU A 185 25.54 13.13 22.42
CA GLU A 185 25.70 14.58 22.19
C GLU A 185 26.50 14.89 20.92
N ALA A 186 27.51 14.07 20.57
CA ALA A 186 28.26 14.21 19.32
C ALA A 186 27.35 14.05 18.07
N GLN A 187 26.44 13.08 18.10
CA GLN A 187 25.48 12.86 17.01
C GLN A 187 24.47 14.01 16.92
N LYS A 188 23.97 14.51 18.06
CA LYS A 188 23.10 15.69 18.09
C LYS A 188 23.80 16.91 17.50
N LEU A 189 25.10 17.07 17.75
CA LEU A 189 25.89 18.18 17.20
C LEU A 189 26.03 18.08 15.69
N GLN A 190 26.31 16.89 15.16
CA GLN A 190 26.35 16.63 13.71
C GLN A 190 25.01 16.96 13.04
N LEU A 191 23.90 16.51 13.64
CA LEU A 191 22.55 16.81 13.13
C LEU A 191 22.20 18.30 13.21
N ARG A 192 22.66 19.02 14.24
CA ARG A 192 22.50 20.48 14.33
C ARG A 192 23.32 21.20 13.27
N GLY A 193 24.55 20.76 13.00
CA GLY A 193 25.39 21.28 11.93
C GLY A 193 24.74 21.08 10.57
N LEU A 194 24.29 19.86 10.29
CA LEU A 194 23.50 19.52 9.10
C LEU A 194 22.31 20.48 8.94
N TRP A 195 21.50 20.66 9.98
CA TRP A 195 20.36 21.57 9.96
C TRP A 195 20.76 23.03 9.64
N ALA A 196 21.88 23.50 10.19
CA ALA A 196 22.37 24.85 9.96
C ALA A 196 22.79 25.07 8.50
N GLU A 197 23.40 24.05 7.87
CA GLU A 197 23.84 24.09 6.48
C GLU A 197 22.69 24.03 5.46
N LEU A 198 21.58 23.37 5.80
CA LEU A 198 20.43 23.27 4.90
C LEU A 198 19.72 24.62 4.75
N SER A 199 19.42 24.97 3.50
CA SER A 199 18.55 26.10 3.17
C SER A 199 17.09 25.86 3.63
N PRO A 200 16.26 26.91 3.77
CA PRO A 200 14.85 26.74 4.13
C PRO A 200 14.08 25.76 3.24
N GLU A 201 14.36 25.78 1.93
CA GLU A 201 13.77 24.87 0.95
C GLU A 201 14.18 23.41 1.22
N GLU A 202 15.47 23.16 1.42
CA GLU A 202 15.99 21.82 1.71
C GLU A 202 15.51 21.29 3.06
N ARG A 203 15.38 22.16 4.08
CA ARG A 203 14.77 21.79 5.38
C ARG A 203 13.31 21.38 5.19
N GLY A 204 12.56 22.10 4.36
CA GLY A 204 11.18 21.75 3.98
C GLY A 204 11.11 20.38 3.30
N ALA A 205 11.97 20.14 2.32
CA ALA A 205 12.04 18.88 1.59
C ALA A 205 12.44 17.69 2.50
N MET A 206 13.43 17.89 3.37
CA MET A 206 13.83 16.91 4.38
C MET A 206 12.68 16.57 5.33
N ASN A 207 11.98 17.58 5.85
CA ASN A 207 10.82 17.38 6.73
C ASN A 207 9.70 16.62 6.01
N ASN A 208 9.41 16.96 4.75
CA ASN A 208 8.38 16.28 3.95
C ASN A 208 8.75 14.82 3.69
N LYS A 209 10.01 14.52 3.32
CA LYS A 209 10.50 13.15 3.15
C LYS A 209 10.46 12.38 4.47
N ALA A 210 10.95 12.98 5.55
CA ALA A 210 10.97 12.38 6.87
C ALA A 210 9.57 12.17 7.46
N ALA A 211 8.56 12.95 7.05
CA ALA A 211 7.19 12.87 7.59
C ALA A 211 6.53 11.50 7.37
N ALA A 212 6.87 10.83 6.27
CA ALA A 212 6.32 9.52 5.89
C ALA A 212 7.17 8.33 6.40
N MET A 213 8.37 8.60 6.93
CA MET A 213 9.30 7.56 7.38
C MET A 213 8.99 7.09 8.81
N SER A 214 9.13 5.79 9.06
CA SER A 214 9.30 5.24 10.40
C SER A 214 10.58 5.76 11.05
N ILE A 215 10.74 5.52 12.35
CA ILE A 215 11.91 6.02 13.09
C ILE A 215 13.21 5.40 12.58
N MET A 216 13.20 4.11 12.28
CA MET A 216 14.38 3.42 11.76
C MET A 216 14.73 3.93 10.35
N GLU A 217 13.73 4.14 9.50
CA GLU A 217 13.92 4.75 8.17
C GLU A 217 14.41 6.20 8.29
N ARG A 218 13.92 6.96 9.28
CA ARG A 218 14.34 8.34 9.51
C ARG A 218 15.79 8.41 10.02
N GLU A 219 16.20 7.48 10.88
CA GLU A 219 17.58 7.36 11.33
C GLU A 219 18.52 7.05 10.16
N GLN A 220 18.15 6.07 9.33
CA GLN A 220 18.91 5.76 8.13
C GLN A 220 18.98 6.96 7.19
N PHE A 221 17.86 7.61 6.93
CA PHE A 221 17.79 8.82 6.10
C PHE A 221 18.68 9.96 6.64
N LEU A 222 18.69 10.19 7.96
CA LEU A 222 19.56 11.19 8.57
C LEU A 222 21.05 10.81 8.46
N ASN A 223 21.38 9.53 8.66
CA ASN A 223 22.75 9.04 8.48
C ASN A 223 23.22 9.17 7.03
N GLU A 224 22.35 8.88 6.07
CA GLU A 224 22.61 9.10 4.64
C GLU A 224 22.89 10.58 4.36
N LEU A 225 22.06 11.51 4.87
CA LEU A 225 22.28 12.94 4.68
C LEU A 225 23.59 13.46 5.30
N LEU A 226 24.04 12.85 6.41
CA LEU A 226 25.32 13.15 7.04
C LEU A 226 26.52 12.65 6.21
N TYR A 227 26.34 11.59 5.42
CA TYR A 227 27.39 11.01 4.57
C TYR A 227 27.52 11.73 3.21
N LEU A 228 26.43 12.31 2.71
CA LEU A 228 26.41 13.03 1.43
C LEU A 228 27.09 14.40 1.49
N ARG A 229 27.80 14.75 0.41
CA ARG A 229 28.35 16.11 0.21
C ARG A 229 27.19 17.11 0.02
N PRO A 230 27.40 18.42 0.27
CA PRO A 230 26.32 19.41 0.19
C PRO A 230 25.53 19.41 -1.12
N THR A 231 26.21 19.26 -2.27
CA THR A 231 25.57 19.22 -3.59
C THR A 231 24.74 17.95 -3.80
N GLU A 232 25.23 16.80 -3.34
CA GLU A 232 24.54 15.51 -3.40
C GLU A 232 23.33 15.49 -2.45
N ARG A 233 23.49 16.09 -1.27
CA ARG A 233 22.41 16.26 -0.30
C ARG A 233 21.26 17.08 -0.86
N ARG A 234 21.57 18.19 -1.53
CA ARG A 234 20.58 19.01 -2.24
C ARG A 234 19.86 18.21 -3.32
N ALA A 235 20.59 17.47 -4.14
CA ALA A 235 20.01 16.61 -5.17
C ALA A 235 19.11 15.53 -4.55
N PHE A 236 19.56 14.84 -3.50
CA PHE A 236 18.76 13.80 -2.83
C PHE A 236 17.47 14.36 -2.20
N LEU A 237 17.55 15.53 -1.57
CA LEU A 237 16.41 16.19 -0.93
C LEU A 237 15.40 16.73 -1.96
N LEU A 238 15.85 17.29 -3.08
CA LEU A 238 14.96 17.97 -4.03
C LEU A 238 14.58 17.12 -5.25
N GLN A 239 15.41 16.16 -5.66
CA GLN A 239 15.30 15.46 -6.95
C GLN A 239 14.96 13.96 -6.81
N GLY A 240 15.22 13.32 -5.66
CA GLY A 240 14.55 12.06 -5.31
C GLY A 240 15.42 10.83 -5.06
N GLU A 241 16.64 10.73 -5.60
CA GLU A 241 17.50 9.54 -5.41
C GLU A 241 18.86 9.89 -4.81
N PRO A 242 19.37 9.08 -3.86
CA PRO A 242 20.74 9.24 -3.37
C PRO A 242 21.71 8.73 -4.45
N PRO A 243 22.89 9.36 -4.62
CA PRO A 243 23.90 8.83 -5.54
C PRO A 243 24.31 7.40 -5.14
N PRO A 244 24.67 6.53 -6.10
CA PRO A 244 25.13 5.19 -5.79
C PRO A 244 26.36 5.25 -4.87
N PRO A 245 26.50 4.33 -3.90
CA PRO A 245 27.68 4.28 -3.06
C PRO A 245 28.93 4.08 -3.93
N PRO A 246 30.07 4.70 -3.58
CA PRO A 246 31.32 4.45 -4.30
C PRO A 246 31.63 2.96 -4.26
N LEU A 247 32.01 2.40 -5.42
CA LEU A 247 32.57 1.05 -5.50
C LEU A 247 33.97 1.11 -4.88
N ASP A 248 34.19 0.30 -3.84
CA ASP A 248 35.53 0.03 -3.30
C ASP A 248 36.43 -0.66 -4.35
#